data_AF-A0A943QQS1-F1
#
_entry.id   AF-A0A943QQS1-F1
#
_cell.length_a   1.000
_cell.length_b   1.000
_cell.length_c   1.000
_cell.angle_alpha   90.00
_cell.angle_beta   90.00
_cell.angle_gamma   90.00
#
_symmetry.space_group_name_H-M   'P 1'
#
loop_
_entity.id
_entity.type
_entity.pdbx_description
1 polymer ?
#
loop_
_entity_poly.entity_id
_entity_poly.type
_entity_poly.pdbx_seq_one_letter_code
_entity_poly.pdbx_strand_id
1 'polypeptide(L)'
;MRKSCIPNIFTFINLSCGVFSLLSTFEKQYVLASIFILIAGLVDRYDGRVARFLQVSSDLGKELDSLADLVSFGVAPSVLIYILFNLNTFGPKGILGIILLIAFPICGAYRLARYNTSSFDGVFTGVPITITGCFLAAFALIANYAQAPVFLAIIFMILGAYLMVSKIHLKKI
;
A
#
# COMPACT_ATOMS: atom_id res chain seq x y z
N MET A 1 -19.13 -6.41 -24.99
CA MET A 1 -18.61 -6.59 -23.61
C MET A 1 -18.56 -5.22 -22.93
N ARG A 2 -19.11 -5.09 -21.71
CA ARG A 2 -19.14 -3.79 -20.99
C ARG A 2 -17.71 -3.27 -20.83
N LYS A 3 -17.42 -2.07 -21.34
CA LYS A 3 -16.08 -1.44 -21.32
C LYS A 3 -15.49 -1.29 -19.89
N SER A 4 -16.33 -1.44 -18.86
CA SER A 4 -15.95 -1.41 -17.43
C SER A 4 -15.31 -2.70 -16.91
N CYS A 5 -15.31 -3.80 -17.66
CA CYS A 5 -14.65 -5.04 -17.23
C CYS A 5 -13.12 -4.94 -17.31
N ILE A 6 -12.58 -4.09 -18.20
CA ILE A 6 -11.14 -3.99 -18.44
C ILE A 6 -10.42 -3.39 -17.22
N PRO A 7 -10.84 -2.23 -16.66
CA PRO A 7 -10.24 -1.69 -15.44
C PRO A 7 -10.28 -2.68 -14.28
N ASN A 8 -11.45 -3.26 -14.01
CA ASN A 8 -11.63 -4.20 -12.90
C ASN A 8 -10.67 -5.41 -12.97
N ILE A 9 -10.32 -5.89 -14.17
CA ILE A 9 -9.34 -6.98 -14.31
C ILE A 9 -7.95 -6.52 -13.83
N PHE A 10 -7.53 -5.30 -14.16
CA PHE A 10 -6.27 -4.77 -13.65
C PHE A 10 -6.31 -4.60 -12.12
N THR A 11 -7.43 -4.15 -11.57
CA THR A 11 -7.64 -4.08 -10.12
C THR A 11 -7.49 -5.47 -9.46
N PHE A 12 -8.04 -6.52 -10.06
CA PHE A 12 -7.89 -7.88 -9.55
C PHE A 12 -6.46 -8.41 -9.70
N ILE A 13 -5.72 -8.00 -10.74
CA ILE A 13 -4.30 -8.33 -10.89
C ILE A 13 -3.49 -7.63 -9.79
N ASN A 14 -3.75 -6.35 -9.52
CA ASN A 14 -3.15 -5.60 -8.41
C ASN A 14 -3.36 -6.36 -7.09
N LEU A 15 -4.62 -6.69 -6.76
CA LEU A 15 -4.95 -7.45 -5.55
C LEU A 15 -4.22 -8.80 -5.49
N SER A 16 -4.16 -9.52 -6.62
CA SER A 16 -3.48 -10.81 -6.70
C SER A 16 -1.98 -10.67 -6.40
N CYS A 17 -1.32 -9.62 -6.91
CA CYS A 17 0.07 -9.30 -6.56
C CYS A 17 0.24 -9.04 -5.06
N GLY A 18 -0.69 -8.32 -4.42
CA GLY A 18 -0.70 -8.13 -2.97
C GLY A 18 -0.76 -9.45 -2.18
N VAL A 19 -1.62 -10.38 -2.61
CA VAL A 19 -1.74 -11.71 -2.00
C VAL A 19 -0.47 -12.55 -2.22
N PHE A 20 0.09 -12.55 -3.43
CA PHE A 20 1.35 -13.25 -3.70
C PHE A 20 2.51 -12.68 -2.87
N SER A 21 2.55 -11.36 -2.66
CA SER A 21 3.51 -10.75 -1.74
C SER A 21 3.39 -11.29 -0.32
N LEU A 22 2.17 -11.44 0.20
CA LEU A 22 1.94 -12.00 1.53
C LEU A 22 2.42 -13.45 1.61
N LEU A 23 2.09 -14.28 0.62
CA LEU A 23 2.55 -15.67 0.55
C LEU A 23 4.09 -15.74 0.55
N SER A 24 4.75 -14.98 -0.34
CA SER A 24 6.21 -14.92 -0.39
C SER A 24 6.83 -14.41 0.91
N THR A 25 6.17 -13.49 1.61
CA THR A 25 6.63 -13.00 2.92
C THR A 25 6.62 -14.12 3.96
N PHE A 26 5.55 -14.91 4.02
CA PHE A 26 5.45 -16.03 4.96
C PHE A 26 6.46 -17.15 4.66
N GLU A 27 6.79 -17.35 3.39
CA GLU A 27 7.86 -18.26 2.96
C GLU A 27 9.27 -17.67 3.15
N LYS A 28 9.40 -16.48 3.75
CA LYS A 28 10.67 -15.74 3.96
C LYS A 28 11.37 -15.35 2.66
N GLN A 29 10.65 -15.34 1.54
CA GLN A 29 11.13 -14.86 0.24
C GLN A 29 10.91 -13.34 0.12
N TYR A 30 11.59 -12.56 0.96
CA TYR A 30 11.36 -11.12 1.11
C TYR A 30 11.63 -10.31 -0.18
N VAL A 31 12.60 -10.74 -0.98
CA VAL A 31 12.91 -10.11 -2.27
C VAL A 31 11.73 -10.25 -3.23
N LEU A 32 11.20 -11.47 -3.36
CA LEU A 32 10.07 -11.75 -4.22
C LEU A 32 8.80 -11.03 -3.74
N ALA A 33 8.55 -11.03 -2.42
CA ALA A 33 7.45 -10.29 -1.82
C ALA A 33 7.49 -8.79 -2.19
N SER A 34 8.66 -8.17 -2.03
CA SER A 34 8.83 -6.75 -2.36
C SER A 34 8.63 -6.48 -3.85
N ILE A 35 9.12 -7.36 -4.72
CA ILE A 35 8.92 -7.25 -6.18
C ILE A 35 7.43 -7.31 -6.52
N PHE A 36 6.65 -8.20 -5.91
CA PHE A 36 5.20 -8.27 -6.14
C PHE A 36 4.48 -6.97 -5.77
N ILE A 37 4.84 -6.31 -4.65
CA ILE A 37 4.25 -5.02 -4.27
C ILE A 37 4.62 -3.93 -5.30
N LEU A 38 5.87 -3.91 -5.79
CA LEU A 38 6.29 -2.94 -6.81
C LEU A 38 5.58 -3.18 -8.15
N ILE A 39 5.39 -4.43 -8.55
CA ILE A 39 4.61 -4.79 -9.74
C ILE A 39 3.16 -4.35 -9.57
N ALA A 40 2.56 -4.57 -8.40
CA ALA A 40 1.21 -4.10 -8.07
C ALA A 40 1.09 -2.58 -8.31
N GLY A 41 2.08 -1.80 -7.87
CA GLY A 41 2.12 -0.34 -8.07
C GLY A 41 2.23 0.09 -9.53
N LEU A 42 2.92 -0.70 -10.35
CA LEU A 42 2.95 -0.46 -11.80
C LEU A 42 1.58 -0.75 -12.43
N VAL A 43 0.96 -1.89 -12.07
CA VAL A 43 -0.35 -2.31 -12.58
C VAL A 43 -1.44 -1.29 -12.22
N ASP A 44 -1.48 -0.84 -10.97
CA ASP A 44 -2.39 0.20 -10.47
C ASP A 44 -2.31 1.49 -11.32
N ARG A 45 -1.08 1.94 -11.59
CA ARG A 45 -0.84 3.13 -12.41
C ARG A 45 -1.31 2.96 -13.87
N TYR A 46 -1.29 1.74 -14.39
CA TYR A 46 -1.84 1.44 -15.71
C TYR A 46 -3.37 1.36 -15.70
N ASP A 47 -3.98 0.75 -14.68
CA ASP A 47 -5.43 0.70 -14.51
C ASP A 47 -6.05 2.11 -14.54
N GLY A 48 -5.53 3.00 -13.69
CA GLY A 48 -6.03 4.38 -13.61
C GLY A 48 -5.86 5.17 -14.92
N ARG A 49 -4.83 4.89 -15.72
CA ARG A 49 -4.66 5.49 -17.06
C ARG A 49 -5.64 4.92 -18.07
N VAL A 50 -5.84 3.60 -18.07
CA VAL A 50 -6.74 2.90 -18.99
C VAL A 50 -8.19 3.30 -18.70
N ALA A 51 -8.61 3.34 -17.44
CA ALA A 51 -9.94 3.79 -17.03
C ALA A 51 -10.23 5.23 -17.50
N ARG A 52 -9.23 6.13 -17.35
CA ARG A 52 -9.34 7.53 -17.80
C ARG A 52 -9.38 7.67 -19.32
N PHE A 53 -8.60 6.87 -20.04
CA PHE A 53 -8.59 6.85 -21.51
C PHE A 53 -9.90 6.31 -22.08
N LEU A 54 -10.47 5.27 -21.45
CA LEU A 54 -11.72 4.67 -21.89
C LEU A 54 -12.97 5.49 -21.50
N GLN A 55 -12.82 6.54 -20.67
CA GLN A 55 -13.91 7.32 -20.08
C GLN A 55 -14.94 6.46 -19.34
N VAL A 56 -14.47 5.36 -18.73
CA VAL A 56 -15.33 4.43 -17.99
C VAL A 56 -14.92 4.47 -16.53
N SER A 57 -15.68 5.21 -15.73
CA SER A 57 -15.57 5.20 -14.28
C SER A 57 -16.89 4.72 -13.69
N SER A 58 -16.89 3.55 -13.05
CA SER A 58 -18.03 3.07 -12.26
C SER A 58 -17.74 3.25 -10.77
N ASP A 59 -18.76 3.55 -9.97
CA ASP A 59 -18.58 3.69 -8.52
C ASP A 59 -18.15 2.37 -7.86
N LEU A 60 -18.64 1.24 -8.38
CA LEU A 60 -18.16 -0.08 -7.97
C LEU A 60 -16.66 -0.29 -8.26
N GLY A 61 -16.15 0.20 -9.40
CA GLY A 61 -14.74 0.09 -9.74
C GLY A 61 -13.85 0.89 -8.79
N LYS A 62 -14.28 2.10 -8.39
CA LYS A 62 -13.56 2.94 -7.42
C LYS A 62 -13.44 2.27 -6.05
N GLU A 63 -14.52 1.65 -5.57
CA GLU A 63 -14.50 0.93 -4.29
C GLU A 63 -13.64 -0.33 -4.39
N LEU A 64 -13.71 -1.08 -5.50
CA LEU A 64 -12.87 -2.25 -5.73
C LEU A 64 -11.37 -1.89 -5.75
N ASP A 65 -11.03 -0.78 -6.40
CA ASP A 65 -9.68 -0.22 -6.47
C ASP A 65 -9.15 0.13 -5.07
N SER A 66 -9.97 0.82 -4.27
CA SER A 66 -9.62 1.16 -2.88
C SER A 66 -9.38 -0.09 -2.02
N LEU A 67 -10.18 -1.15 -2.19
CA LEU A 67 -9.99 -2.41 -1.46
C LEU A 67 -8.72 -3.13 -1.91
N ALA A 68 -8.44 -3.18 -3.21
CA ALA A 68 -7.20 -3.76 -3.75
C ALA A 68 -5.97 -3.01 -3.25
N ASP A 69 -6.00 -1.68 -3.29
CA ASP A 69 -4.93 -0.81 -2.81
C ASP A 69 -4.62 -1.00 -1.33
N LEU A 70 -5.67 -1.15 -0.51
CA LEU A 70 -5.50 -1.41 0.92
C LEU A 70 -4.73 -2.71 1.17
N VAL A 71 -5.02 -3.77 0.42
CA VAL A 71 -4.34 -5.05 0.56
C VAL A 71 -2.91 -4.96 0.02
N SER A 72 -2.73 -4.48 -1.20
CA SER A 72 -1.43 -4.45 -1.89
C SER A 72 -0.44 -3.45 -1.32
N PHE A 73 -0.91 -2.29 -0.85
CA PHE A 73 -0.04 -1.19 -0.39
C PHE A 73 -0.20 -0.83 1.07
N GLY A 74 -1.25 -1.31 1.74
CA GLY A 74 -1.41 -1.19 3.19
C GLY A 74 -0.91 -2.44 3.91
N VAL A 75 -1.58 -3.57 3.68
CA VAL A 75 -1.39 -4.81 4.45
C VAL A 75 -0.13 -5.56 4.03
N ALA A 76 0.08 -5.79 2.74
CA ALA A 76 1.24 -6.53 2.25
C ALA A 76 2.59 -5.93 2.69
N PRO A 77 2.87 -4.62 2.52
CA PRO A 77 4.13 -4.02 2.98
C PRO A 77 4.25 -3.96 4.50
N SER A 78 3.16 -3.77 5.25
CA SER A 78 3.24 -3.74 6.72
C SER A 78 3.58 -5.13 7.29
N VAL A 79 2.98 -6.19 6.75
CA VAL A 79 3.31 -7.59 7.09
C VAL A 79 4.75 -7.93 6.68
N LEU A 80 5.18 -7.50 5.49
CA LEU A 80 6.54 -7.69 5.00
C LEU A 80 7.57 -7.12 5.97
N ILE A 81 7.43 -5.86 6.38
CA ILE A 81 8.32 -5.21 7.34
C ILE A 81 8.26 -5.89 8.71
N TYR A 82 7.06 -6.23 9.18
CA TYR A 82 6.87 -6.91 10.47
C TYR A 82 7.65 -8.23 10.56
N ILE A 83 7.58 -9.05 9.50
CA ILE A 83 8.26 -10.36 9.46
C ILE A 83 9.75 -10.20 9.18
N LEU A 84 10.14 -9.37 8.20
CA LEU A 84 11.55 -9.16 7.83
C LEU A 84 12.41 -8.70 9.01
N PHE A 85 11.88 -7.80 9.83
CA PHE A 85 12.60 -7.23 10.98
C PHE A 85 12.28 -7.94 12.31
N ASN A 86 11.53 -9.05 12.27
CA ASN A 86 11.15 -9.83 13.45
C ASN A 86 10.57 -8.97 14.58
N LEU A 87 9.61 -8.10 14.24
CA LEU A 87 9.02 -7.12 15.16
C LEU A 87 8.17 -7.77 16.28
N ASN A 88 7.92 -9.09 16.21
CA ASN A 88 7.31 -9.87 17.29
C ASN A 88 8.12 -9.86 18.61
N THR A 89 9.40 -9.51 18.55
CA THR A 89 10.28 -9.36 19.72
C THR A 89 10.41 -7.90 20.18
N PHE A 90 9.83 -6.96 19.44
CA PHE A 90 9.99 -5.54 19.68
C PHE A 90 9.02 -5.02 20.75
N GLY A 91 9.59 -4.46 21.82
CA GLY A 91 8.85 -3.95 22.97
C GLY A 91 8.34 -5.04 23.92
N PRO A 92 7.61 -4.68 24.99
CA PRO A 92 7.09 -5.63 25.96
C PRO A 92 6.20 -6.66 25.26
N LYS A 93 6.61 -7.93 25.27
CA LYS A 93 5.89 -9.07 24.66
C LYS A 93 5.56 -8.90 23.15
N GLY A 94 6.30 -8.08 22.41
CA GLY A 94 6.06 -7.87 20.97
C GLY A 94 4.87 -6.98 20.61
N ILE A 95 4.19 -6.41 21.61
CA ILE A 95 2.94 -5.66 21.42
C ILE A 95 3.17 -4.42 20.54
N LEU A 96 4.32 -3.76 20.66
CA LEU A 96 4.65 -2.59 19.86
C LEU A 96 4.76 -2.93 18.37
N GLY A 97 5.34 -4.08 18.02
CA GLY A 97 5.40 -4.55 16.64
C GLY A 97 4.01 -4.77 16.03
N ILE A 98 3.10 -5.35 16.82
CA ILE A 98 1.71 -5.60 16.40
C ILE A 98 0.95 -4.28 16.20
N ILE A 99 1.12 -3.30 17.10
CA ILE A 99 0.50 -1.99 16.97
C ILE A 99 0.95 -1.31 15.67
N LEU A 100 2.24 -1.35 15.35
CA LEU A 100 2.77 -0.75 14.12
C LEU A 100 2.23 -1.45 12.86
N LEU A 101 2.19 -2.78 12.87
CA LEU A 101 1.62 -3.60 11.79
C LEU A 101 0.18 -3.22 11.48
N ILE A 102 -0.63 -2.97 12.51
CA ILE A 102 -2.05 -2.64 12.40
C ILE A 102 -2.27 -1.16 12.08
N ALA A 103 -1.49 -0.26 12.66
CA ALA A 103 -1.65 1.18 12.48
C ALA A 103 -1.49 1.61 11.02
N PHE A 104 -0.51 1.03 10.31
CA PHE A 104 -0.23 1.38 8.91
C PHE A 104 -1.43 1.15 7.96
N PRO A 105 -2.04 -0.06 7.88
CA PRO A 105 -3.22 -0.29 7.06
C PRO A 105 -4.46 0.47 7.58
N ILE A 106 -4.62 0.70 8.90
CA ILE A 106 -5.73 1.53 9.41
C ILE A 106 -5.63 2.97 8.87
N CYS A 107 -4.43 3.56 8.93
CA CYS A 107 -4.18 4.90 8.38
C CYS A 107 -4.44 4.94 6.87
N GLY A 108 -4.02 3.90 6.14
CA GLY A 108 -4.30 3.73 4.72
C GLY A 108 -5.79 3.65 4.41
N ALA A 109 -6.54 2.83 5.16
CA ALA A 109 -7.99 2.66 5.01
C ALA A 109 -8.74 3.97 5.29
N TYR A 110 -8.37 4.69 6.37
CA TYR A 110 -8.96 5.99 6.68
C TYR A 110 -8.72 7.01 5.57
N ARG A 111 -7.50 7.04 5.01
CA ARG A 111 -7.16 7.91 3.87
C ARG A 111 -8.01 7.58 2.64
N LEU A 112 -8.15 6.31 2.28
CA LEU A 112 -8.96 5.87 1.14
C LEU A 112 -10.45 6.22 1.34
N ALA A 113 -11.01 5.93 2.51
CA ALA A 113 -12.40 6.28 2.83
C ALA A 113 -12.65 7.79 2.73
N ARG A 114 -11.74 8.61 3.25
CA ARG A 114 -11.81 10.07 3.12
C ARG A 114 -11.72 10.50 1.65
N TYR A 115 -10.85 9.89 0.85
CA TYR A 115 -10.73 10.20 -0.57
C TYR A 115 -12.02 9.88 -1.34
N ASN A 116 -12.69 8.77 -1.03
CA ASN A 116 -13.94 8.37 -1.70
C ASN A 116 -15.16 9.21 -1.26
N THR A 117 -15.14 9.75 -0.03
CA THR A 117 -16.27 10.51 0.55
C THR A 117 -16.15 12.03 0.41
N SER A 118 -14.98 12.56 0.07
CA SER A 118 -14.77 14.00 -0.07
C SER A 118 -15.30 14.51 -1.42
N SER A 119 -16.28 15.42 -1.39
CA SER A 119 -16.60 16.26 -2.55
C SER A 119 -15.39 17.15 -2.87
N PHE A 120 -14.95 17.15 -4.13
CA PHE A 120 -13.73 17.82 -4.59
C PHE A 120 -13.74 19.34 -4.33
N ASP A 121 -13.21 19.80 -3.20
CA ASP A 121 -12.92 21.22 -2.92
C ASP A 121 -11.52 21.66 -3.42
N GLY A 122 -10.95 20.95 -4.39
CA GLY A 122 -9.69 21.35 -5.05
C GLY A 122 -8.40 21.11 -4.23
N VAL A 123 -8.48 20.48 -3.06
CA VAL A 123 -7.32 20.20 -2.21
C VAL A 123 -7.16 18.70 -1.95
N PHE A 124 -6.13 18.10 -2.56
CA PHE A 124 -5.67 16.75 -2.18
C PHE A 124 -4.95 16.83 -0.83
N THR A 125 -5.28 15.91 0.06
CA THR A 125 -4.72 15.88 1.41
C THR A 125 -4.12 14.51 1.72
N GLY A 126 -2.83 14.49 2.05
CA GLY A 126 -2.09 13.28 2.41
C GLY A 126 -1.43 12.57 1.23
N VAL A 127 -0.39 11.79 1.53
CA VAL A 127 0.38 11.03 0.53
C VAL A 127 -0.40 9.79 0.07
N PRO A 128 -0.38 9.46 -1.24
CA PRO A 128 -0.90 8.19 -1.76
C PRO A 128 -0.43 6.93 -1.04
N ILE A 129 -1.38 6.05 -0.69
CA ILE A 129 -1.12 4.74 -0.08
C ILE A 129 -0.19 3.91 -0.97
N THR A 130 -0.38 3.99 -2.28
CA THR A 130 0.45 3.37 -3.32
C THR A 130 1.91 3.81 -3.20
N ILE A 131 2.16 5.11 -3.01
CA ILE A 131 3.52 5.66 -2.83
C ILE A 131 4.14 5.17 -1.52
N THR A 132 3.41 5.23 -0.40
CA THR A 132 3.93 4.78 0.89
C THR A 132 4.19 3.26 0.91
N GLY A 133 3.32 2.46 0.30
CA GLY A 133 3.46 1.01 0.21
C GLY A 133 4.63 0.60 -0.70
N CYS A 134 4.75 1.22 -1.87
CA CYS A 134 5.90 1.00 -2.77
C CYS A 134 7.21 1.44 -2.13
N PHE A 135 7.22 2.55 -1.38
CA PHE A 135 8.39 3.01 -0.65
C PHE A 135 8.82 1.99 0.41
N LEU A 136 7.89 1.44 1.20
CA LEU A 136 8.20 0.37 2.16
C LEU A 136 8.71 -0.90 1.48
N ALA A 137 8.14 -1.29 0.33
CA ALA A 137 8.63 -2.45 -0.42
C ALA A 137 10.05 -2.23 -0.97
N ALA A 138 10.33 -1.04 -1.53
CA ALA A 138 11.68 -0.69 -1.98
C ALA A 138 12.68 -0.65 -0.81
N PHE A 139 12.26 -0.11 0.34
CA PHE A 139 13.05 -0.15 1.57
C PHE A 139 13.30 -1.58 2.03
N ALA A 140 12.30 -2.47 1.99
CA ALA A 140 12.44 -3.89 2.35
C ALA A 140 13.47 -4.61 1.46
N LEU A 141 13.50 -4.33 0.15
CA LEU A 141 14.54 -4.85 -0.75
C LEU A 141 15.94 -4.43 -0.27
N ILE A 142 16.14 -3.13 -0.08
CA ILE A 142 17.44 -2.59 0.33
C ILE A 142 17.83 -3.15 1.70
N ALA A 143 16.90 -3.19 2.65
CA ALA A 143 17.12 -3.68 3.99
C ALA A 143 17.49 -5.17 4.03
N ASN A 144 16.92 -5.98 3.14
CA ASN A 144 17.24 -7.40 3.04
C ASN A 144 18.70 -7.64 2.62
N TYR A 145 19.27 -6.79 1.77
CA TYR A 145 20.68 -6.88 1.35
C TYR A 145 21.64 -6.16 2.30
N ALA A 146 21.28 -4.96 2.76
CA ALA A 146 22.14 -4.09 3.55
C ALA A 146 22.04 -4.31 5.07
N GLN A 147 21.17 -5.23 5.53
CA GLN A 147 20.88 -5.48 6.94
C GLN A 147 20.60 -4.19 7.71
N ALA A 148 19.64 -3.41 7.20
CA ALA A 148 19.29 -2.12 7.80
C ALA A 148 18.86 -2.28 9.27
N PRO A 149 19.06 -1.25 10.12
CA PRO A 149 18.64 -1.31 11.52
C PRO A 149 17.12 -1.26 11.64
N VAL A 150 16.58 -2.04 12.59
CA VAL A 150 15.13 -2.13 12.89
C VAL A 150 14.50 -0.76 13.17
N PHE A 151 15.22 0.14 13.84
CA PHE A 151 14.73 1.48 14.14
C PHE A 151 14.35 2.28 12.88
N LEU A 152 15.07 2.10 11.78
CA LEU A 152 14.78 2.78 10.52
C LEU A 152 13.45 2.29 9.93
N ALA A 153 13.18 0.99 10.01
CA ALA A 153 11.91 0.40 9.58
C ALA A 153 10.73 0.97 10.38
N ILE A 154 10.88 1.12 11.69
CA ILE A 154 9.86 1.70 12.57
C ILE A 154 9.60 3.16 12.22
N ILE A 155 10.66 3.94 12.03
CA ILE A 155 10.55 5.36 11.62
C ILE A 155 9.77 5.46 10.32
N PHE A 156 10.09 4.64 9.31
CA PHE A 156 9.39 4.67 8.03
C PHE A 156 7.93 4.21 8.10
N MET A 157 7.60 3.22 8.92
CA MET A 157 6.20 2.83 9.15
C MET A 157 5.40 3.95 9.82
N ILE A 158 5.94 4.55 10.89
CA ILE A 158 5.27 5.66 11.61
C ILE A 158 5.13 6.88 10.70
N LEU A 159 6.22 7.24 10.00
CA LEU A 159 6.22 8.38 9.08
C LEU A 159 5.24 8.14 7.93
N GLY A 160 5.22 6.95 7.34
CA GLY A 160 4.28 6.60 6.28
C GLY A 160 2.82 6.65 6.75
N ALA A 161 2.52 6.08 7.92
CA ALA A 161 1.19 6.14 8.53
C ALA A 161 0.76 7.59 8.80
N TYR A 162 1.65 8.41 9.36
CA TYR A 162 1.41 9.83 9.62
C TYR A 162 1.18 10.60 8.31
N LEU A 163 2.02 10.41 7.30
CA LEU A 163 1.92 11.09 6.00
C LEU A 163 0.62 10.76 5.24
N MET A 164 0.08 9.56 5.42
CA MET A 164 -1.22 9.17 4.83
C MET A 164 -2.40 9.92 5.48
N VAL A 165 -2.36 10.16 6.79
CA VAL A 165 -3.44 10.86 7.53
C VAL A 165 -3.24 12.38 7.52
N SER A 166 -2.01 12.84 7.37
CA SER A 166 -1.63 14.24 7.47
C SER A 166 -2.34 15.11 6.42
N LYS A 167 -2.69 16.34 6.81
CA LYS A 167 -3.30 17.35 5.94
C LYS A 167 -2.27 18.05 5.06
N ILE A 168 -1.20 17.38 4.65
CA ILE A 168 -0.22 17.96 3.73
C ILE A 168 -0.90 18.13 2.37
N HIS A 169 -0.94 19.37 1.90
CA HIS A 169 -1.54 19.75 0.63
C HIS A 169 -0.52 19.46 -0.47
N LEU A 170 -0.70 18.37 -1.23
CA LEU A 170 0.14 18.10 -2.41
C LEU A 170 -0.51 18.76 -3.63
N LYS A 171 0.13 19.83 -4.13
CA LYS A 171 -0.28 20.51 -5.37
C LYS A 171 -0.06 19.54 -6.53
N LYS A 172 -1.13 19.14 -7.20
CA LYS A 172 -1.07 18.32 -8.42
C LYS A 172 -0.38 19.15 -9.51
N ILE A 173 0.84 18.77 -9.88
CA ILE A 173 1.51 19.26 -11.11
C ILE A 173 1.08 18.37 -12.26
#